data_AF-J2GRH1-F1
#
_entry.id   AF-J2GRH1-F1
#
_cell.length_a   1.000
_cell.length_b   1.000
_cell.length_c   1.000
_cell.angle_alpha   90.00
_cell.angle_beta   90.00
_cell.angle_gamma   90.00
#
_symmetry.space_group_name_H-M   'P 1'
#
loop_
_entity.id
_entity.type
_entity.pdbx_description
1 polymer ?
#
loop_
_entity_poly.entity_id
_entity_poly.type
_entity_poly.pdbx_seq_one_letter_code
_entity_poly.pdbx_strand_id
1 'polypeptide(L)'
;MISEHETVLRLLVAALLGSLVGMERERLLWGAGIRTHMLVSVGACLTMIVSAYGFQNSILQPHTVLDPARMAAQVVSGIGFLGAGSILLRGNSVRGMTTAASI
;
A
#
# COMPACT_ATOMS: atom_id res chain seq x y z
N MET A 1 12.68 2.70 19.18
CA MET A 1 13.05 3.05 17.80
C MET A 1 13.42 1.78 17.06
N ILE A 2 12.92 1.57 15.84
CA ILE A 2 13.24 0.38 15.04
C ILE A 2 14.66 0.53 14.47
N SER A 3 15.35 -0.58 14.23
CA SER A 3 16.67 -0.54 13.59
C SER A 3 16.52 -0.22 12.09
N GLU A 4 17.45 0.57 11.54
CA GLU A 4 17.51 0.86 10.10
C GLU A 4 17.54 -0.43 9.25
N HIS A 5 18.27 -1.44 9.72
CA HIS A 5 18.33 -2.75 9.06
C HIS A 5 16.98 -3.45 9.02
N GLU A 6 16.18 -3.30 10.08
CA GLU A 6 14.85 -3.86 10.15
C GLU A 6 13.88 -3.14 9.22
N THR A 7 13.97 -1.81 9.13
CA THR A 7 13.21 -1.00 8.16
C THR A 7 13.49 -1.46 6.73
N VAL A 8 14.77 -1.54 6.36
CA VAL A 8 15.19 -1.96 5.01
C VAL A 8 14.71 -3.37 4.73
N LEU A 9 14.82 -4.30 5.69
CA LEU A 9 14.36 -5.67 5.51
C LEU A 9 12.84 -5.75 5.31
N ARG A 10 12.05 -5.00 6.09
CA ARG A 10 10.59 -4.93 5.92
C ARG A 10 10.20 -4.38 4.55
N LEU A 11 10.90 -3.34 4.07
CA LEU A 11 10.66 -2.76 2.74
C LEU A 11 11.04 -3.73 1.61
N LEU A 12 12.15 -4.45 1.74
CA LEU A 12 12.56 -5.48 0.77
C LEU A 12 11.57 -6.63 0.72
N VAL A 13 11.08 -7.10 1.88
CA VAL A 13 10.06 -8.15 1.96
C VAL A 13 8.75 -7.67 1.34
N ALA A 14 8.32 -6.43 1.63
CA ALA A 14 7.13 -5.84 1.02
C ALA A 14 7.27 -5.76 -0.51
N ALA A 15 8.41 -5.27 -1.02
CA ALA A 15 8.70 -5.22 -2.45
C ALA A 15 8.63 -6.61 -3.09
N LEU A 16 9.29 -7.60 -2.49
CA LEU A 16 9.32 -8.97 -3.00
C LEU A 16 7.92 -9.58 -3.05
N LEU A 17 7.16 -9.50 -1.97
CA LEU A 17 5.81 -10.05 -1.91
C LEU A 17 4.86 -9.34 -2.89
N GLY A 18 4.93 -8.01 -2.97
CA GLY A 18 4.17 -7.24 -3.95
C GLY A 18 4.54 -7.59 -5.39
N SER A 19 5.83 -7.75 -5.68
CA SER A 19 6.31 -8.19 -6.99
C SER A 19 5.83 -9.60 -7.33
N LEU A 20 5.84 -10.55 -6.39
CA LEU A 20 5.34 -11.91 -6.62
C LEU A 20 3.87 -11.93 -7.03
N VAL A 21 3.02 -11.16 -6.34
CA VAL A 21 1.62 -10.99 -6.73
C VAL A 21 1.55 -10.35 -8.12
N GLY A 22 2.25 -9.25 -8.34
CA GLY A 22 2.22 -8.57 -9.63
C GLY A 22 2.77 -9.42 -10.80
N MET A 23 3.68 -10.36 -10.54
CA MET A 23 4.22 -11.29 -11.55
C MET A 23 3.13 -12.25 -12.04
N GLU A 24 2.33 -12.81 -11.13
CA GLU A 24 1.19 -13.64 -11.48
C GLU A 24 0.19 -12.84 -12.31
N ARG A 25 -0.11 -11.62 -11.87
CA ARG A 25 -1.10 -10.73 -12.50
C ARG A 25 -0.69 -10.30 -13.91
N GLU A 26 0.59 -10.00 -14.10
CA GLU A 26 1.16 -9.64 -15.41
C GLU A 26 1.16 -10.82 -16.38
N ARG A 27 1.45 -12.04 -15.91
CA ARG A 27 1.34 -13.28 -16.71
C ARG A 27 -0.07 -13.56 -17.19
N LEU A 28 -1.09 -13.20 -16.39
CA LEU A 28 -2.50 -13.33 -16.74
C LEU A 28 -3.03 -12.17 -17.60
N LEU A 29 -2.14 -11.26 -18.06
CA LEU A 29 -2.49 -10.08 -18.86
C LEU A 29 -3.52 -9.18 -18.18
N TRP A 30 -3.49 -9.10 -16.85
CA TRP A 30 -4.34 -8.19 -16.08
C TRP A 30 -3.75 -6.78 -16.03
N GLY A 31 -4.62 -5.80 -15.76
CA GLY A 31 -4.29 -4.38 -15.94
C GLY A 31 -3.23 -3.84 -14.98
N ALA A 32 -3.09 -4.42 -13.79
CA ALA A 32 -2.03 -4.10 -12.83
C ALA A 32 -1.03 -5.25 -12.77
N GLY A 33 0.24 -4.94 -13.01
CA GLY A 33 1.34 -5.91 -13.05
C GLY A 33 2.34 -5.69 -11.92
N ILE A 34 3.58 -6.13 -12.13
CA ILE A 34 4.65 -6.12 -11.12
C ILE A 34 4.88 -4.74 -10.51
N ARG A 35 4.98 -3.71 -11.37
CA ARG A 35 5.27 -2.34 -10.93
C ARG A 35 4.21 -1.81 -9.97
N THR A 36 2.94 -2.07 -10.24
CA THR A 36 1.82 -1.54 -9.48
C THR A 36 1.78 -2.16 -8.08
N HIS A 37 1.78 -3.50 -8.00
CA HIS A 37 1.73 -4.18 -6.70
C HIS A 37 3.00 -3.97 -5.86
N MET A 38 4.17 -3.87 -6.50
CA MET A 38 5.42 -3.56 -5.80
C MET A 38 5.38 -2.14 -5.19
N LEU A 39 4.97 -1.12 -5.94
CA LEU A 39 4.93 0.26 -5.42
C LEU A 39 3.86 0.44 -4.34
N VAL A 40 2.69 -0.17 -4.51
CA VAL A 40 1.60 -0.09 -3.51
C VAL A 40 2.01 -0.78 -2.21
N SER A 41 2.59 -1.98 -2.27
CA SER A 41 3.04 -2.71 -1.08
C SER A 41 4.16 -1.99 -0.33
N VAL A 42 5.17 -1.47 -1.03
CA VAL A 42 6.27 -0.71 -0.43
C VAL A 42 5.76 0.60 0.19
N GLY A 43 4.91 1.35 -0.53
CA GLY A 43 4.33 2.59 -0.03
C GLY A 43 3.47 2.37 1.23
N ALA A 44 2.64 1.31 1.22
CA ALA A 44 1.84 0.93 2.38
C ALA A 44 2.72 0.53 3.58
N CYS A 45 3.75 -0.29 3.35
CA CYS A 45 4.70 -0.70 4.39
C CYS A 45 5.42 0.51 5.00
N LEU A 46 5.96 1.39 4.17
CA LEU A 46 6.64 2.61 4.62
C LEU A 46 5.69 3.49 5.46
N THR A 47 4.46 3.68 4.99
CA THR A 47 3.48 4.52 5.68
C THR A 47 3.09 3.93 7.04
N MET A 48 2.96 2.60 7.15
CA MET A 48 2.71 1.93 8.42
C MET A 48 3.89 2.05 9.39
N ILE A 49 5.13 1.95 8.89
CA ILE A 49 6.33 2.16 9.71
C ILE A 49 6.35 3.60 10.26
N VAL A 50 6.10 4.60 9.41
CA VAL A 50 6.05 6.01 9.84
C VAL A 50 4.90 6.25 10.82
N SER A 51 3.72 5.70 10.55
CA SER A 51 2.56 5.79 11.44
C SER A 51 2.86 5.22 12.83
N ALA A 52 3.46 4.03 12.91
CA ALA A 52 3.71 3.34 14.16
C ALA A 52 4.89 3.90 14.97
N TYR A 53 5.96 4.37 14.30
CA TYR A 53 7.22 4.70 14.96
C TYR A 53 7.72 6.13 14.74
N GLY A 54 7.21 6.85 13.74
CA GLY A 54 7.74 8.16 13.32
C GLY A 54 7.47 9.31 14.31
N PHE A 55 6.49 9.15 15.20
CA PHE A 55 6.01 10.23 16.07
C PHE A 55 6.25 9.98 17.56
N GLN A 56 7.07 8.98 17.93
CA GLN A 56 7.34 8.63 19.33
C GLN A 56 7.89 9.83 20.14
N ASN A 57 8.65 10.72 19.50
CA ASN A 57 9.23 11.91 20.16
C ASN A 57 8.24 13.07 20.29
N SER A 58 7.14 13.07 19.54
CA SER A 58 6.13 14.15 19.54
C SER A 58 5.08 13.98 20.64
N ILE A 59 5.00 12.81 21.26
CA ILE A 59 4.07 12.49 22.36
C ILE A 59 4.45 13.23 23.66
N LEU A 60 5.66 13.77 23.75
CA LEU A 60 6.18 14.47 24.93
C LEU A 60 5.68 15.92 25.07
N GLN A 61 4.92 16.43 24.09
CA GLN A 61 4.34 17.76 24.18
C GLN A 61 2.98 17.72 24.88
N PRO A 62 2.79 18.49 25.98
CA PRO A 62 1.49 18.61 26.60
C PRO A 62 0.55 19.25 25.57
N HIS A 63 -0.51 18.54 25.17
CA HIS A 63 -1.56 18.89 24.18
C HIS A 63 -1.43 18.28 22.77
N THR A 64 -0.51 17.35 22.51
CA THR A 64 -0.48 16.63 21.22
C THR A 64 -1.32 15.36 21.27
N VAL A 65 -2.51 15.38 20.65
CA VAL A 65 -3.28 14.16 20.38
C VAL A 65 -2.79 13.57 19.06
N LEU A 66 -2.01 12.48 19.16
CA LEU A 66 -1.53 11.75 18.00
C LEU A 66 -2.43 10.54 17.73
N ASP A 67 -2.89 10.39 16.49
CA ASP A 67 -3.68 9.24 16.05
C ASP A 67 -2.98 8.53 14.87
N PRO A 68 -2.11 7.53 15.15
CA PRO A 68 -1.46 6.71 14.13
C PRO A 68 -2.45 6.03 13.18
N ALA A 69 -3.64 5.67 13.67
CA ALA A 69 -4.65 4.97 12.88
C ALA A 69 -5.17 5.84 11.73
N ARG A 70 -5.13 7.17 11.86
CA ARG A 70 -5.50 8.08 10.75
C ARG A 70 -4.57 7.94 9.55
N MET A 71 -3.26 7.84 9.76
CA MET A 71 -2.32 7.64 8.66
C MET A 71 -2.52 6.27 8.00
N ALA A 72 -2.73 5.23 8.80
CA ALA A 72 -3.08 3.91 8.32
C ALA A 72 -4.36 3.92 7.45
N ALA A 73 -5.39 4.64 7.90
CA ALA A 73 -6.66 4.77 7.17
C ALA A 73 -6.49 5.47 5.82
N GLN A 74 -5.59 6.46 5.70
CA GLN A 74 -5.35 7.13 4.41
C GLN A 74 -4.71 6.22 3.37
N VAL A 75 -3.91 5.23 3.78
CA VAL A 75 -3.38 4.21 2.86
C VAL A 75 -4.53 3.40 2.26
N VAL A 76 -5.48 2.94 3.09
CA VAL A 76 -6.64 2.17 2.63
C VAL A 76 -7.52 2.98 1.68
N SER A 77 -7.73 4.26 2.00
CA SER A 77 -8.46 5.20 1.12
C SER A 77 -7.75 5.37 -0.23
N GLY A 78 -6.43 5.57 -0.23
CA GLY A 78 -5.62 5.72 -1.44
C GLY A 78 -5.62 4.45 -2.31
N ILE A 79 -5.51 3.27 -1.70
CA ILE A 79 -5.64 1.98 -2.39
C ILE A 79 -7.04 1.83 -2.99
N GLY A 80 -8.10 2.19 -2.26
CA GLY A 80 -9.47 2.20 -2.76
C GLY A 80 -9.66 3.07 -4.00
N PHE A 81 -9.01 4.24 -4.04
CA PHE A 81 -9.01 5.11 -5.22
C PHE A 81 -8.31 4.48 -6.42
N LEU A 82 -7.16 3.84 -6.23
CA LEU A 82 -6.46 3.10 -7.29
C LEU A 82 -7.31 1.93 -7.81
N GLY A 83 -7.93 1.19 -6.89
CA GLY A 83 -8.83 0.08 -7.21
C GLY A 83 -10.02 0.56 -8.04
N ALA A 84 -10.74 1.58 -7.59
CA ALA A 84 -11.87 2.17 -8.32
C ALA A 84 -11.44 2.67 -9.72
N GLY A 85 -10.28 3.33 -9.82
CA GLY A 85 -9.72 3.82 -11.09
C GLY A 85 -9.36 2.72 -12.08
N SER A 86 -9.17 1.47 -11.61
CA SER A 86 -8.91 0.32 -12.48
C SER A 86 -10.18 -0.34 -13.03
N ILE A 87 -11.36 -0.03 -12.48
CA ILE A 87 -12.65 -0.56 -12.93
C ILE A 87 -13.17 0.31 -14.07
N LEU A 88 -13.37 -0.30 -15.25
CA LEU A 88 -13.84 0.38 -16.45
C LEU A 88 -15.15 -0.25 -16.94
N LEU A 89 -16.17 0.58 -17.17
CA LEU A 89 -17.41 0.19 -17.83
C LEU A 89 -17.32 0.48 -19.33
N ARG A 90 -17.58 -0.52 -20.17
CA ARG A 90 -17.75 -0.37 -21.62
C ARG A 90 -19.05 -1.02 -22.06
N GLY A 91 -20.05 -0.20 -22.38
CA GLY A 91 -21.41 -0.67 -22.66
C GLY A 91 -21.97 -1.42 -21.45
N ASN A 92 -22.36 -2.68 -21.64
CA ASN A 92 -22.84 -3.57 -20.57
C ASN A 92 -21.74 -4.43 -19.92
N SER A 93 -20.46 -4.23 -20.25
CA SER A 93 -19.34 -5.04 -19.72
C SER A 93 -18.49 -4.24 -18.73
N VAL A 94 -18.22 -4.82 -17.56
CA VAL A 94 -17.28 -4.30 -16.56
C VAL A 94 -15.93 -5.01 -16.71
N ARG A 95 -14.83 -4.27 -16.75
CA ARG A 95 -13.46 -4.80 -16.82
C ARG A 95 -12.63 -4.24 -15.67
N GLY A 96 -11.64 -5.00 -15.22
CA GLY A 96 -10.70 -4.57 -14.17
C GLY A 96 -11.18 -4.79 -12.73
N MET A 97 -12.33 -5.44 -12.52
CA MET A 97 -12.82 -5.77 -11.17
C MET A 97 -11.85 -6.65 -10.37
N THR A 98 -11.23 -7.64 -11.01
CA THR A 98 -10.23 -8.53 -10.36
C THR A 98 -8.89 -7.85 -10.10
N THR A 99 -8.54 -6.87 -10.93
CA THR A 99 -7.39 -5.97 -10.70
C THR A 99 -7.65 -5.11 -9.48
N ALA A 100 -8.82 -4.46 -9.43
CA ALA A 100 -9.25 -3.63 -8.29
C ALA A 100 -9.26 -4.41 -6.98
N ALA A 101 -9.75 -5.65 -7.00
CA ALA A 101 -9.79 -6.51 -5.81
C ALA A 101 -8.42 -6.98 -5.32
N SER A 102 -7.35 -6.80 -6.10
CA SER A 102 -6.02 -7.32 -5.78
C SER A 102 -5.00 -6.28 -5.34
N ILE A 103 -5.28 -5.00 -5.61
CA ILE A 103 -4.49 -3.87 -5.13
C ILE A 103 -4.98 -3.51 -3.73
#